data_AF-A0A3D5JDP8-F1
#
_entry.id   AF-A0A3D5JDP8-F1
#
_cell.length_a   1.000
_cell.length_b   1.000
_cell.length_c   1.000
_cell.angle_alpha   90.00
_cell.angle_beta   90.00
_cell.angle_gamma   90.00
#
_symmetry.space_group_name_H-M   'P 1'
#
loop_
_entity.id
_entity.type
_entity.pdbx_description
1 polymer ?
#
loop_
_entity_poly.entity_id
_entity_poly.type
_entity_poly.pdbx_seq_one_letter_code
_entity_poly.pdbx_strand_id
1 'polypeptide(L)'
;MEPDHLIHHYCAYQRDSRLEFGWIRALQKNRLVVQPVLGREQFLPTNRVLWSRPSQQIAEGVALQQLTRILEEAEGLVVQIDLPTIHALVEPGTELTLDEIAQDFLEEPEGLAHQIALLLALQNTEDWFRRNRQNIYTPLTDEEQQQLHQRRERELARQQREANIRRWVEELELGKWPNTKEQTLIQQDWIEQLKSLLFFGRDSGYWKELAPWIGLGASHEQADEQQLRRLLQKAGQPVRWGELQLRKAQVSLDFPAEALRAAEVLQQRAQVNFSSLPKERPVFTVDATKTKDYDDAISVKSWTERSIELSVHIADLTQHIDPEDSLFSLAEKRTSSVYTVEDTYPMFPENLANDYFSLKAGPPKTVMSFHLQLFLDGTCLLHGIEHEQIVVQQNLTYEEVDSFVEQQDSFWGMLFNCCDAQRKFRLANGALDVERKEFELDITDPENIRVLERDRESPANSLVQELAILVNHLAGEQLERAHLPGIFRTQAPYEITQEPAEGEKLTMDHVNLEGARLAVNPGAHSGLGCSVYMQVTSPIRRFVDLLCQWQLRHALQHQQALFSEQQLMIWASEIELRR
;
A
#
# COMPACT_ATOMS: atom_id res chain seq x y z
N MET A 1 53.14 29.78 -31.21
CA MET A 1 54.61 29.63 -31.35
C MET A 1 54.88 28.78 -32.57
N GLU A 2 55.83 29.17 -33.42
CA GLU A 2 56.28 28.31 -34.53
C GLU A 2 56.97 27.06 -33.97
N PRO A 3 56.69 25.85 -34.49
CA PRO A 3 57.19 24.60 -33.90
C PRO A 3 58.72 24.49 -33.84
N ASP A 4 59.42 25.15 -34.76
CA ASP A 4 60.89 25.17 -34.83
C ASP A 4 61.55 25.87 -33.64
N HIS A 5 60.83 26.76 -32.96
CA HIS A 5 61.34 27.48 -31.79
C HIS A 5 61.35 26.64 -30.50
N LEU A 6 60.78 25.43 -30.53
CA LEU A 6 60.70 24.55 -29.36
C LEU A 6 61.81 23.50 -29.34
N ILE A 7 62.70 23.48 -30.35
CA ILE A 7 63.83 22.55 -30.38
C ILE A 7 64.78 22.90 -29.23
N HIS A 8 65.28 21.86 -28.54
CA HIS A 8 66.07 21.98 -27.31
C HIS A 8 65.29 22.54 -26.11
N HIS A 9 63.97 22.35 -26.06
CA HIS A 9 63.20 22.66 -24.85
C HIS A 9 62.98 21.41 -23.99
N TYR A 10 62.96 21.59 -22.67
CA TYR A 10 62.25 20.69 -21.76
C TYR A 10 60.74 20.86 -21.98
N CYS A 11 59.97 19.79 -21.89
CA CYS A 11 58.52 19.86 -22.09
C CYS A 11 57.75 18.87 -21.22
N ALA A 12 56.50 19.22 -20.91
CA ALA A 12 55.51 18.34 -20.30
C ALA A 12 54.35 18.09 -21.28
N TYR A 13 53.84 16.86 -21.34
CA TYR A 13 52.74 16.46 -22.21
C TYR A 13 51.89 15.37 -21.55
N GLN A 14 50.65 15.18 -22.00
CA GLN A 14 49.74 14.19 -21.41
C GLN A 14 49.68 12.90 -22.25
N ARG A 15 49.74 11.74 -21.57
CA ARG A 15 49.59 10.41 -22.14
C ARG A 15 48.80 9.50 -21.19
N ASP A 16 47.77 8.82 -21.70
CA ASP A 16 46.92 7.90 -20.92
C ASP A 16 46.42 8.52 -19.58
N SER A 17 46.02 9.80 -19.66
CA SER A 17 45.60 10.64 -18.52
C SER A 17 46.70 10.99 -17.49
N ARG A 18 47.97 10.65 -17.73
CA ARG A 18 49.11 11.01 -16.89
C ARG A 18 49.98 12.09 -17.53
N LEU A 19 50.64 12.91 -16.70
CA LEU A 19 51.66 13.87 -17.15
C LEU A 19 52.99 13.16 -17.34
N GLU A 20 53.62 13.35 -18.49
CA GLU A 20 54.97 12.89 -18.79
C GLU A 20 55.87 14.09 -19.13
N PHE A 21 57.16 13.94 -18.87
CA PHE A 21 58.18 14.96 -19.11
C PHE A 21 59.28 14.45 -20.05
N GLY A 22 59.78 15.32 -20.91
CA GLY A 22 60.82 14.98 -21.88
C GLY A 22 61.55 16.19 -22.43
N TRP A 23 62.45 15.94 -23.38
CA TRP A 23 63.23 16.95 -24.08
C TRP A 23 62.99 16.89 -25.59
N ILE A 24 62.77 18.06 -26.20
CA ILE A 24 62.44 18.18 -27.62
C ILE A 24 63.73 18.17 -28.44
N ARG A 25 63.97 17.06 -29.13
CA ARG A 25 65.18 16.83 -29.91
C ARG A 25 65.14 17.49 -31.29
N ALA A 26 64.03 17.39 -31.99
CA ALA A 26 63.91 17.83 -33.38
C ALA A 26 62.44 18.07 -33.79
N LEU A 27 62.24 18.71 -34.93
CA LEU A 27 60.96 18.75 -35.63
C LEU A 27 61.02 17.84 -36.86
N GLN A 28 60.14 16.84 -36.94
CA GLN A 28 60.03 15.94 -38.08
C GLN A 28 58.59 15.89 -38.60
N LYS A 29 58.38 16.22 -39.88
CA LYS A 29 57.05 16.21 -40.53
C LYS A 29 55.99 16.97 -39.71
N ASN A 30 56.35 18.16 -39.21
CA ASN A 30 55.48 19.02 -38.40
C ASN A 30 55.03 18.41 -37.05
N ARG A 31 55.80 17.44 -36.53
CA ARG A 31 55.64 16.88 -35.18
C ARG A 31 56.94 17.03 -34.41
N LEU A 32 56.82 17.37 -33.13
CA LEU A 32 57.92 17.44 -32.18
C LEU A 32 58.37 16.02 -31.85
N VAL A 33 59.68 15.78 -31.99
CA VAL A 33 60.34 14.56 -31.59
C VAL A 33 60.79 14.75 -30.15
N VAL A 34 60.06 14.13 -29.22
CA VAL A 34 60.28 14.26 -27.78
C VAL A 34 60.92 12.99 -27.25
N GLN A 35 62.06 13.13 -26.59
CA GLN A 35 62.68 12.04 -25.85
C GLN A 35 62.26 12.14 -24.38
N PRO A 36 61.41 11.23 -23.87
CA PRO A 36 61.02 11.24 -22.46
C PRO A 36 62.19 10.82 -21.56
N VAL A 37 62.11 11.19 -20.27
CA VAL A 37 63.08 10.74 -19.24
C VAL A 37 63.07 9.22 -19.11
N LEU A 38 61.89 8.61 -19.20
CA LEU A 38 61.70 7.16 -19.19
C LEU A 38 60.85 6.76 -20.40
N GLY A 39 61.39 5.87 -21.25
CA GLY A 39 60.65 5.29 -22.37
C GLY A 39 61.26 5.57 -23.75
N ARG A 40 60.50 5.28 -24.80
CA ARG A 40 60.91 5.46 -26.19
C ARG A 40 60.50 6.83 -26.73
N GLU A 41 61.23 7.33 -27.71
CA GLU A 41 60.96 8.55 -28.48
C GLU A 41 59.47 8.67 -28.88
N GLN A 42 58.93 9.88 -28.75
CA GLN A 42 57.53 10.21 -29.03
C GLN A 42 57.41 11.27 -30.13
N PHE A 43 56.38 11.15 -30.97
CA PHE A 43 56.06 12.11 -32.03
C PHE A 43 54.77 12.85 -31.70
N LEU A 44 54.90 14.06 -31.16
CA LEU A 44 53.77 14.83 -30.64
C LEU A 44 53.45 16.05 -31.53
N PRO A 45 52.17 16.35 -31.80
CA PRO A 45 51.80 17.65 -32.34
C PRO A 45 52.01 18.74 -31.28
N THR A 46 52.34 19.96 -31.69
CA THR A 46 52.67 21.07 -30.78
C THR A 46 51.57 21.38 -29.75
N ASN A 47 50.31 21.20 -30.12
CA ASN A 47 49.16 21.43 -29.24
C ASN A 47 48.99 20.39 -28.11
N ARG A 48 49.81 19.32 -28.08
CA ARG A 48 49.86 18.36 -26.96
C ARG A 48 50.93 18.67 -25.92
N VAL A 49 51.78 19.65 -26.17
CA VAL A 49 52.75 20.14 -25.18
C VAL A 49 52.02 21.09 -24.25
N LEU A 50 51.99 20.75 -22.97
CA LEU A 50 51.28 21.51 -21.93
C LEU A 50 52.18 22.61 -21.32
N TRP A 51 53.48 22.36 -21.28
CA TRP A 51 54.50 23.27 -20.76
C TRP A 51 55.81 23.05 -21.51
N SER A 52 56.60 24.11 -21.73
CA SER A 52 57.95 23.97 -22.27
C SER A 52 58.85 25.15 -21.90
N ARG A 53 60.15 24.87 -21.72
CA ARG A 53 61.20 25.87 -21.46
C ARG A 53 62.49 25.54 -22.19
N PRO A 54 63.24 26.55 -22.68
CA PRO A 54 64.52 26.31 -23.35
C PRO A 54 65.51 25.64 -22.39
N SER A 55 66.15 24.57 -22.85
CA SER A 55 67.41 24.13 -22.26
C SER A 55 68.55 24.92 -22.91
N GLN A 56 69.71 24.99 -22.23
CA GLN A 56 70.94 25.37 -22.93
C GLN A 56 71.17 24.39 -24.11
N GLN A 57 71.84 24.81 -25.17
CA GLN A 57 72.20 23.92 -26.28
C GLN A 57 73.18 22.85 -25.79
N ILE A 58 72.64 21.71 -25.37
CA ILE A 58 73.37 20.60 -24.74
C ILE A 58 73.05 19.28 -25.44
N ALA A 59 73.93 18.29 -25.28
CA ALA A 59 73.69 16.96 -25.80
C ALA A 59 72.50 16.29 -25.09
N GLU A 60 71.71 15.52 -25.83
CA GLU A 60 70.48 14.85 -25.35
C GLU A 60 70.66 14.11 -24.02
N GLY A 61 71.72 13.30 -23.88
CA GLY A 61 71.98 12.55 -22.65
C GLY A 61 72.21 13.44 -21.43
N VAL A 62 72.80 14.63 -21.63
CA VAL A 62 72.98 15.62 -20.56
C VAL A 62 71.66 16.32 -20.24
N ALA A 63 70.86 16.64 -21.27
CA ALA A 63 69.52 17.23 -21.09
C ALA A 63 68.60 16.32 -20.27
N LEU A 64 68.57 15.02 -20.57
CA LEU A 64 67.74 14.06 -19.84
C LEU A 64 68.22 13.87 -18.40
N GLN A 65 69.54 13.80 -18.16
CA GLN A 65 70.07 13.72 -16.79
C GLN A 65 69.74 14.98 -15.97
N GLN A 66 69.82 16.17 -16.58
CA GLN A 66 69.41 17.41 -15.94
C GLN A 66 67.91 17.40 -15.64
N LEU A 67 67.08 17.00 -16.61
CA LEU A 67 65.63 16.92 -16.42
C LEU A 67 65.25 15.94 -15.31
N THR A 68 65.89 14.76 -15.21
CA THR A 68 65.66 13.83 -14.09
C THR A 68 65.91 14.49 -12.74
N ARG A 69 67.03 15.19 -12.60
CA ARG A 69 67.36 15.89 -11.34
C ARG A 69 66.36 17.01 -11.02
N ILE A 70 65.92 17.75 -12.03
CA ILE A 70 64.89 18.79 -11.88
C ILE A 70 63.56 18.17 -11.45
N LEU A 71 63.18 17.00 -11.97
CA LEU A 71 61.95 16.31 -11.59
C LEU A 71 62.00 15.80 -10.14
N GLU A 72 63.12 15.22 -9.72
CA GLU A 72 63.32 14.78 -8.32
C GLU A 72 63.21 15.96 -7.33
N GLU A 73 63.78 17.11 -7.70
CA GLU A 73 63.67 18.34 -6.93
C GLU A 73 62.22 18.86 -6.91
N ALA A 74 61.54 18.88 -8.07
CA ALA A 74 60.16 19.33 -8.18
C ALA A 74 59.21 18.48 -7.33
N GLU A 75 59.38 17.15 -7.27
CA GLU A 75 58.56 16.26 -6.41
C GLU A 75 58.62 16.65 -4.93
N GLY A 76 59.80 17.09 -4.44
CA GLY A 76 59.96 17.60 -3.08
C GLY A 76 59.29 18.97 -2.85
N LEU A 77 59.22 19.80 -3.90
CA LEU A 77 58.63 21.14 -3.85
C LEU A 77 57.10 21.15 -3.97
N VAL A 78 56.47 20.11 -4.53
CA VAL A 78 55.00 20.05 -4.69
C VAL A 78 54.26 20.30 -3.37
N VAL A 79 54.79 19.78 -2.25
CA VAL A 79 54.18 19.93 -0.91
C VAL A 79 54.19 21.39 -0.43
N GLN A 80 55.05 22.24 -1.00
CA GLN A 80 55.16 23.65 -0.66
C GLN A 80 54.17 24.53 -1.45
N ILE A 81 53.52 23.99 -2.47
CA ILE A 81 52.52 24.71 -3.28
C ILE A 81 51.17 24.70 -2.57
N ASP A 82 50.83 25.82 -1.92
CA ASP A 82 49.55 26.01 -1.23
C ASP A 82 48.47 26.56 -2.19
N LEU A 83 47.83 25.65 -2.95
CA LEU A 83 46.73 25.99 -3.85
C LEU A 83 45.56 26.73 -3.17
N PRO A 84 45.11 26.38 -1.94
CA PRO A 84 44.14 27.18 -1.19
C PRO A 84 44.53 28.66 -1.05
N THR A 85 45.78 28.94 -0.67
CA THR A 85 46.26 30.32 -0.52
C THR A 85 46.33 31.03 -1.87
N ILE A 86 46.83 30.36 -2.92
CA ILE A 86 46.85 30.92 -4.28
C ILE A 86 45.42 31.24 -4.75
N HIS A 87 44.48 30.32 -4.56
CA HIS A 87 43.07 30.50 -4.92
C HIS A 87 42.43 31.69 -4.19
N ALA A 88 42.66 31.84 -2.88
CA ALA A 88 42.12 32.94 -2.08
C ALA A 88 42.67 34.33 -2.46
N LEU A 89 43.84 34.39 -3.10
CA LEU A 89 44.50 35.63 -3.50
C LEU A 89 44.18 36.07 -4.93
N VAL A 90 43.54 35.22 -5.74
CA VAL A 90 43.17 35.52 -7.13
C VAL A 90 41.70 35.94 -7.20
N GLU A 91 41.42 37.03 -7.91
CA GLU A 91 40.04 37.49 -8.12
C GLU A 91 39.21 36.45 -8.90
N PRO A 92 37.97 36.14 -8.48
CA PRO A 92 37.10 35.21 -9.19
C PRO A 92 36.90 35.59 -10.66
N GLY A 93 37.01 34.61 -11.56
CA GLY A 93 36.87 34.82 -13.00
C GLY A 93 38.15 35.27 -13.72
N THR A 94 39.25 35.50 -13.01
CA THR A 94 40.55 35.78 -13.62
C THR A 94 41.04 34.55 -14.38
N GLU A 95 41.42 34.74 -15.64
CA GLU A 95 42.05 33.71 -16.47
C GLU A 95 43.56 33.80 -16.28
N LEU A 96 44.14 32.79 -15.63
CA LEU A 96 45.58 32.73 -15.38
C LEU A 96 46.23 31.61 -16.19
N THR A 97 47.37 31.94 -16.79
CA THR A 97 48.31 30.96 -17.34
C THR A 97 49.22 30.42 -16.23
N LEU A 98 49.84 29.25 -16.48
CA LEU A 98 50.83 28.69 -15.55
C LEU A 98 51.96 29.69 -15.25
N ASP A 99 52.35 30.48 -16.24
CA ASP A 99 53.47 31.43 -16.14
C ASP A 99 53.10 32.62 -15.24
N GLU A 100 51.86 33.09 -15.30
CA GLU A 100 51.35 34.14 -14.40
C GLU A 100 51.25 33.63 -12.95
N ILE A 101 50.71 32.41 -12.74
CA ILE A 101 50.66 31.80 -11.41
C ILE A 101 52.09 31.61 -10.86
N ALA A 102 53.02 31.17 -11.71
CA ALA A 102 54.41 31.01 -11.31
C ALA A 102 55.02 32.35 -10.86
N GLN A 103 54.81 33.41 -11.64
CA GLN A 103 55.36 34.75 -11.39
C GLN A 103 54.83 35.39 -10.10
N ASP A 104 53.54 35.22 -9.82
CA ASP A 104 52.86 35.90 -8.72
C ASP A 104 53.03 35.15 -7.38
N PHE A 105 53.23 33.83 -7.40
CA PHE A 105 53.11 32.99 -6.21
C PHE A 105 54.32 32.09 -5.88
N LEU A 106 55.30 31.92 -6.77
CA LEU A 106 56.49 31.11 -6.49
C LEU A 106 57.67 31.98 -6.05
N GLU A 107 58.48 31.47 -5.12
CA GLU A 107 59.71 32.15 -4.68
C GLU A 107 60.74 32.28 -5.81
N GLU A 108 60.85 31.25 -6.65
CA GLU A 108 61.70 31.23 -7.85
C GLU A 108 60.86 30.99 -9.11
N PRO A 109 60.23 32.04 -9.68
CA PRO A 109 59.29 31.90 -10.78
C PRO A 109 59.94 31.40 -12.07
N GLU A 110 61.23 31.67 -12.28
CA GLU A 110 62.02 31.17 -13.43
C GLU A 110 62.65 29.79 -13.17
N GLY A 111 62.56 29.28 -11.93
CA GLY A 111 63.11 27.99 -11.54
C GLY A 111 62.35 26.84 -12.20
N LEU A 112 63.06 26.02 -12.99
CA LEU A 112 62.44 24.89 -13.71
C LEU A 112 61.78 23.89 -12.76
N ALA A 113 62.38 23.61 -11.60
CA ALA A 113 61.82 22.71 -10.60
C ALA A 113 60.53 23.28 -9.97
N HIS A 114 60.52 24.58 -9.64
CA HIS A 114 59.37 25.28 -9.08
C HIS A 114 58.18 25.32 -10.05
N GLN A 115 58.42 25.60 -11.34
CA GLN A 115 57.37 25.58 -12.35
C GLN A 115 56.78 24.18 -12.58
N ILE A 116 57.63 23.16 -12.57
CA ILE A 116 57.18 21.76 -12.68
C ILE A 116 56.39 21.35 -11.44
N ALA A 117 56.82 21.75 -10.24
CA ALA A 117 56.10 21.49 -8.99
C ALA A 117 54.71 22.13 -9.01
N LEU A 118 54.60 23.39 -9.45
CA LEU A 118 53.33 24.06 -9.65
C LEU A 118 52.45 23.32 -10.66
N LEU A 119 53.00 22.88 -11.80
CA LEU A 119 52.26 22.12 -12.81
C LEU A 119 51.74 20.78 -12.26
N LEU A 120 52.52 20.10 -11.41
CA LEU A 120 52.13 18.87 -10.74
C LEU A 120 51.04 19.10 -9.70
N ALA A 121 51.16 20.13 -8.86
CA ALA A 121 50.11 20.54 -7.92
C ALA A 121 48.81 20.88 -8.68
N LEU A 122 48.94 21.60 -9.80
CA LEU A 122 47.83 22.00 -10.65
C LEU A 122 47.18 20.85 -11.45
N GLN A 123 47.63 19.60 -11.29
CA GLN A 123 46.96 18.44 -11.88
C GLN A 123 45.74 17.99 -11.07
N ASN A 124 45.74 18.21 -9.75
CA ASN A 124 44.68 17.80 -8.84
C ASN A 124 43.81 19.01 -8.42
N THR A 125 43.46 19.88 -9.37
CA THR A 125 42.85 21.21 -9.11
C THR A 125 41.34 21.24 -9.13
N GLU A 126 40.67 20.10 -9.27
CA GLU A 126 39.20 20.11 -9.46
C GLU A 126 38.46 20.84 -8.34
N ASP A 127 39.10 21.04 -7.19
CA ASP A 127 38.56 21.72 -6.01
C ASP A 127 38.82 23.24 -5.97
N TRP A 128 39.77 23.74 -6.77
CA TRP A 128 40.27 25.12 -6.67
C TRP A 128 40.23 25.87 -8.01
N PHE A 129 40.58 25.19 -9.12
CA PHE A 129 40.68 25.82 -10.44
C PHE A 129 40.02 24.99 -11.53
N ARG A 130 39.20 25.64 -12.35
CA ARG A 130 38.73 25.10 -13.62
C ARG A 130 39.81 25.26 -14.68
N ARG A 131 40.24 24.16 -15.29
CA ARG A 131 41.23 24.14 -16.37
C ARG A 131 40.56 23.96 -17.74
N ASN A 132 40.83 24.85 -18.68
CA ASN A 132 40.34 24.73 -20.06
C ASN A 132 41.34 23.99 -20.98
N ARG A 133 40.97 23.78 -22.26
CA ARG A 133 41.81 23.07 -23.26
C ARG A 133 43.11 23.79 -23.64
N GLN A 134 43.27 25.05 -23.25
CA GLN A 134 44.47 25.87 -23.48
C GLN A 134 45.35 25.97 -22.22
N ASN A 135 45.06 25.18 -21.17
CA ASN A 135 45.72 25.23 -19.86
C ASN A 135 45.61 26.60 -19.18
N ILE A 136 44.49 27.29 -19.39
CA ILE A 136 44.12 28.46 -18.61
C ILE A 136 43.36 27.97 -17.38
N TYR A 137 43.76 28.49 -16.22
CA TYR A 137 43.22 28.19 -14.91
C TYR A 137 42.36 29.36 -14.44
N THR A 138 41.10 29.09 -14.14
CA THR A 138 40.19 30.06 -13.53
C THR A 138 39.85 29.60 -12.12
N PRO A 139 40.01 30.42 -11.07
CA PRO A 139 39.63 30.04 -9.72
C PRO A 139 38.12 29.78 -9.66
N LEU A 140 37.73 28.70 -8.99
CA LEU A 140 36.32 28.40 -8.73
C LEU A 140 35.75 29.43 -7.75
N THR A 141 34.50 29.81 -7.93
CA THR A 141 33.79 30.63 -6.93
C THR A 141 33.47 29.82 -5.67
N ASP A 142 33.25 30.49 -4.54
CA ASP A 142 32.79 29.84 -3.31
C ASP A 142 31.50 29.03 -3.53
N GLU A 143 30.58 29.52 -4.37
CA GLU A 143 29.35 28.81 -4.73
C GLU A 143 29.65 27.52 -5.51
N GLU A 144 30.58 27.55 -6.48
CA GLU A 144 30.99 26.37 -7.24
C GLU A 144 31.72 25.33 -6.36
N GLN A 145 32.58 25.78 -5.45
CA GLN A 145 33.25 24.90 -4.48
C GLN A 145 32.25 24.24 -3.53
N GLN A 146 31.28 25.00 -3.01
CA GLN A 146 30.20 24.46 -2.19
C GLN A 146 29.34 23.45 -2.96
N GLN A 147 28.98 23.75 -4.21
CA GLN A 147 28.23 22.83 -5.07
C GLN A 147 29.00 21.53 -5.35
N LEU A 148 30.31 21.62 -5.62
CA LEU A 148 31.16 20.44 -5.82
C LEU A 148 31.27 19.60 -4.55
N HIS A 149 31.45 20.24 -3.39
CA HIS A 149 31.50 19.56 -2.11
C HIS A 149 30.18 18.84 -1.81
N GLN A 150 29.04 19.54 -1.92
CA GLN A 150 27.70 18.96 -1.74
C GLN A 150 27.45 17.81 -2.71
N ARG A 151 27.90 17.92 -3.96
CA ARG A 151 27.77 16.85 -4.96
C ARG A 151 28.56 15.61 -4.53
N ARG A 152 29.82 15.78 -4.09
CA ARG A 152 30.65 14.67 -3.61
C ARG A 152 30.09 14.03 -2.35
N GLU A 153 29.60 14.82 -1.41
CA GLU A 153 28.92 14.32 -0.21
C GLU A 153 27.70 13.48 -0.58
N ARG A 154 26.87 13.96 -1.53
CA ARG A 154 25.71 13.21 -2.03
C ARG A 154 26.11 11.92 -2.75
N GLU A 155 27.17 11.96 -3.56
CA GLU A 155 27.69 10.77 -4.26
C GLU A 155 28.23 9.74 -3.26
N LEU A 156 28.99 10.17 -2.25
CA LEU A 156 29.49 9.30 -1.18
C LEU A 156 28.34 8.71 -0.35
N ALA A 157 27.37 9.53 0.04
CA ALA A 157 26.18 9.09 0.78
C ALA A 157 25.37 8.05 -0.03
N ARG A 158 25.21 8.27 -1.34
CA ARG A 158 24.55 7.32 -2.25
C ARG A 158 25.33 6.01 -2.34
N GLN A 159 26.65 6.06 -2.49
CA GLN A 159 27.50 4.85 -2.53
C GLN A 159 27.41 4.06 -1.22
N GLN A 160 27.44 4.76 -0.08
CA GLN A 160 27.30 4.14 1.24
C GLN A 160 25.91 3.52 1.41
N ARG A 161 24.85 4.19 0.95
CA ARG A 161 23.48 3.66 0.96
C ARG A 161 23.36 2.40 0.09
N GLU A 162 23.90 2.43 -1.14
CA GLU A 162 23.92 1.26 -2.02
C GLU A 162 24.67 0.09 -1.38
N ALA A 163 25.83 0.34 -0.79
CA ALA A 163 26.63 -0.68 -0.11
C ALA A 163 25.87 -1.29 1.08
N ASN A 164 25.16 -0.46 1.86
CA ASN A 164 24.32 -0.93 2.96
C ASN A 164 23.18 -1.83 2.46
N ILE A 165 22.46 -1.42 1.41
CA ILE A 165 21.34 -2.20 0.87
C ILE A 165 21.81 -3.53 0.29
N ARG A 166 22.91 -3.54 -0.48
CA ARG A 166 23.49 -4.78 -1.01
C ARG A 166 23.87 -5.74 0.12
N ARG A 167 24.51 -5.21 1.17
CA ARG A 167 24.84 -5.98 2.38
C ARG A 167 23.58 -6.54 3.05
N TRP A 168 22.53 -5.74 3.20
CA TRP A 168 21.27 -6.17 3.81
C TRP A 168 20.55 -7.25 3.02
N VAL A 169 20.52 -7.15 1.69
CA VAL A 169 19.99 -8.21 0.83
C VAL A 169 20.78 -9.49 1.00
N GLU A 170 22.12 -9.42 1.04
CA GLU A 170 22.97 -10.58 1.28
C GLU A 170 22.71 -11.19 2.68
N GLU A 171 22.60 -10.36 3.72
CA GLU A 171 22.27 -10.78 5.08
C GLU A 171 20.90 -11.49 5.15
N LEU A 172 19.88 -10.97 4.46
CA LEU A 172 18.57 -11.62 4.33
C LEU A 172 18.69 -12.98 3.62
N GLU A 173 19.37 -13.01 2.49
CA GLU A 173 19.51 -14.23 1.70
C GLU A 173 20.23 -15.35 2.46
N LEU A 174 21.25 -14.98 3.23
CA LEU A 174 22.01 -15.89 4.10
C LEU A 174 21.32 -16.21 5.43
N GLY A 175 20.15 -15.62 5.73
CA GLY A 175 19.44 -15.82 7.01
C GLY A 175 20.18 -15.23 8.22
N LYS A 176 21.09 -14.28 7.99
CA LYS A 176 21.85 -13.55 9.03
C LYS A 176 21.16 -12.26 9.48
N TRP A 177 20.03 -11.93 8.86
CA TRP A 177 19.24 -10.76 9.22
C TRP A 177 18.74 -10.88 10.67
N PRO A 178 18.99 -9.88 11.53
CA PRO A 178 18.51 -9.89 12.90
C PRO A 178 16.97 -9.87 12.89
N ASN A 179 16.36 -11.00 13.25
CA ASN A 179 14.91 -11.12 13.38
C ASN A 179 14.43 -10.63 14.76
N THR A 180 14.98 -9.52 15.23
CA THR A 180 14.65 -8.90 16.52
C THR A 180 14.02 -7.53 16.31
N LYS A 181 13.25 -7.05 17.30
CA LYS A 181 12.68 -5.69 17.31
C LYS A 181 13.73 -4.57 17.32
N GLU A 182 15.02 -4.91 17.40
CA GLU A 182 16.18 -4.01 17.46
C GLU A 182 16.72 -3.66 16.06
N GLN A 183 15.85 -3.59 15.05
CA GLN A 183 16.26 -3.03 13.75
C GLN A 183 16.53 -1.53 13.92
N THR A 184 17.61 -1.05 13.31
CA THR A 184 17.92 0.39 13.27
C THR A 184 16.83 1.14 12.48
N LEU A 185 16.61 2.42 12.78
CA LEU A 185 15.64 3.26 12.06
C LEU A 185 15.86 3.23 10.53
N ILE A 186 17.11 3.12 10.08
CA ILE A 186 17.47 3.07 8.66
C ILE A 186 17.04 1.72 8.03
N GLN A 187 17.13 0.61 8.77
CA GLN A 187 16.64 -0.68 8.29
C GLN A 187 15.11 -0.70 8.20
N GLN A 188 14.43 -0.08 9.17
CA GLN A 188 12.97 0.06 9.15
C GLN A 188 12.51 0.90 7.95
N ASP A 189 13.17 2.04 7.71
CA ASP A 189 12.92 2.88 6.53
C ASP A 189 13.13 2.10 5.22
N TRP A 190 14.18 1.29 5.13
CA TRP A 190 14.40 0.45 3.96
C TRP A 190 13.31 -0.62 3.76
N ILE A 191 12.84 -1.26 4.84
CA ILE A 191 11.71 -2.21 4.77
C ILE A 191 10.45 -1.52 4.26
N GLU A 192 10.15 -0.31 4.73
CA GLU A 192 8.99 0.47 4.24
C GLU A 192 9.16 0.85 2.76
N GLN A 193 10.39 1.11 2.30
CA GLN A 193 10.68 1.30 0.88
C GLN A 193 10.46 0.01 0.07
N LEU A 194 10.84 -1.17 0.58
CA LEU A 194 10.54 -2.45 -0.06
C LEU A 194 9.03 -2.70 -0.17
N LYS A 195 8.26 -2.37 0.88
CA LYS A 195 6.79 -2.42 0.85
C LYS A 195 6.24 -1.46 -0.21
N SER A 196 6.78 -0.24 -0.30
CA SER A 196 6.40 0.72 -1.34
C SER A 196 6.66 0.17 -2.75
N LEU A 197 7.80 -0.46 -3.00
CA LEU A 197 8.09 -1.12 -4.28
C LEU A 197 7.11 -2.25 -4.56
N LEU A 198 6.72 -3.03 -3.53
CA LEU A 198 5.79 -4.15 -3.69
C LEU A 198 4.35 -3.67 -4.00
N PHE A 199 3.88 -2.61 -3.34
CA PHE A 199 2.50 -2.13 -3.48
C PHE A 199 2.30 -1.26 -4.72
N PHE A 200 3.29 -0.43 -5.07
CA PHE A 200 3.17 0.55 -6.15
C PHE A 200 3.99 0.18 -7.40
N GLY A 201 4.81 -0.87 -7.34
CA GLY A 201 5.65 -1.29 -8.46
C GLY A 201 6.47 -0.12 -9.01
N ARG A 202 6.40 0.08 -10.33
CA ARG A 202 7.11 1.16 -11.05
C ARG A 202 6.66 2.57 -10.66
N ASP A 203 5.47 2.72 -10.09
CA ASP A 203 4.94 4.02 -9.64
C ASP A 203 5.48 4.41 -8.25
N SER A 204 6.20 3.51 -7.56
CA SER A 204 6.90 3.85 -6.33
C SER A 204 7.97 4.93 -6.59
N GLY A 205 7.99 5.95 -5.75
CA GLY A 205 9.03 6.99 -5.76
C GLY A 205 10.46 6.44 -5.58
N TYR A 206 10.59 5.23 -5.04
CA TYR A 206 11.87 4.56 -4.80
C TYR A 206 12.31 3.64 -5.94
N TRP A 207 11.46 3.40 -6.95
CA TRP A 207 11.72 2.39 -7.99
C TRP A 207 13.03 2.65 -8.74
N LYS A 208 13.23 3.87 -9.24
CA LYS A 208 14.42 4.22 -10.05
C LYS A 208 15.73 4.06 -9.29
N GLU A 209 15.71 4.27 -7.98
CA GLU A 209 16.90 4.17 -7.14
C GLU A 209 17.16 2.73 -6.71
N LEU A 210 16.14 2.06 -6.16
CA LEU A 210 16.31 0.79 -5.48
C LEU A 210 16.26 -0.41 -6.42
N ALA A 211 15.38 -0.40 -7.43
CA ALA A 211 15.18 -1.55 -8.32
C ALA A 211 16.50 -2.07 -8.93
N PRO A 212 17.42 -1.21 -9.43
CA PRO A 212 18.71 -1.68 -9.96
C PRO A 212 19.61 -2.33 -8.91
N TRP A 213 19.56 -1.88 -7.65
CA TRP A 213 20.41 -2.37 -6.57
C TRP A 213 20.01 -3.75 -6.07
N ILE A 214 18.72 -4.08 -6.17
CA ILE A 214 18.16 -5.37 -5.74
C ILE A 214 17.81 -6.29 -6.92
N GLY A 215 18.08 -5.86 -8.16
CA GLY A 215 17.92 -6.69 -9.36
C GLY A 215 16.49 -6.82 -9.89
N LEU A 216 15.61 -5.85 -9.61
CA LEU A 216 14.25 -5.82 -10.14
C LEU A 216 14.18 -5.22 -11.56
N GLY A 217 13.12 -5.54 -12.30
CA GLY A 217 12.83 -4.96 -13.61
C GLY A 217 13.51 -5.65 -14.80
N ALA A 218 14.32 -6.69 -14.56
CA ALA A 218 14.88 -7.54 -15.60
C ALA A 218 13.93 -8.68 -16.04
N SER A 219 12.93 -8.99 -15.21
CA SER A 219 11.97 -10.09 -15.40
C SER A 219 10.54 -9.57 -15.58
N HIS A 220 9.56 -10.48 -15.74
CA HIS A 220 8.14 -10.11 -15.70
C HIS A 220 7.73 -9.70 -14.27
N GLU A 221 6.72 -8.83 -14.15
CA GLU A 221 6.25 -8.21 -12.90
C GLU A 221 6.01 -9.20 -11.75
N GLN A 222 5.45 -10.38 -12.04
CA GLN A 222 5.24 -11.44 -11.05
C GLN A 222 6.52 -11.95 -10.38
N ALA A 223 7.65 -11.99 -11.10
CA ALA A 223 8.92 -12.43 -10.53
C ALA A 223 9.47 -11.38 -9.56
N ASP A 224 9.34 -10.09 -9.91
CA ASP A 224 9.73 -8.97 -9.06
C ASP A 224 8.90 -8.97 -7.75
N GLU A 225 7.58 -9.20 -7.84
CA GLU A 225 6.71 -9.35 -6.68
C GLU A 225 7.08 -10.52 -5.78
N GLN A 226 7.36 -11.69 -6.36
CA GLN A 226 7.78 -12.86 -5.59
C GLN A 226 9.10 -12.61 -4.86
N GLN A 227 10.05 -11.96 -5.51
CA GLN A 227 11.32 -11.58 -4.89
C GLN A 227 11.11 -10.60 -3.73
N LEU A 228 10.32 -9.55 -3.93
CA LEU A 228 10.02 -8.56 -2.89
C LEU A 228 9.30 -9.19 -1.69
N ARG A 229 8.29 -10.05 -1.93
CA ARG A 229 7.60 -10.80 -0.87
C ARG A 229 8.56 -11.72 -0.11
N ARG A 230 9.47 -12.40 -0.81
CA ARG A 230 10.50 -13.26 -0.18
C ARG A 230 11.44 -12.45 0.70
N LEU A 231 11.92 -11.29 0.23
CA LEU A 231 12.79 -10.41 1.01
C LEU A 231 12.08 -9.90 2.26
N LEU A 232 10.83 -9.43 2.13
CA LEU A 232 10.00 -8.98 3.24
C LEU A 232 9.71 -10.09 4.26
N GLN A 233 9.43 -11.31 3.79
CA GLN A 233 9.27 -12.49 4.65
C GLN A 233 10.56 -12.78 5.44
N LYS A 234 11.72 -12.78 4.78
CA LYS A 234 13.03 -12.97 5.43
C LYS A 234 13.36 -11.84 6.42
N ALA A 235 12.84 -10.64 6.19
CA ALA A 235 12.99 -9.50 7.09
C ALA A 235 12.06 -9.53 8.31
N GLY A 236 11.23 -10.58 8.46
CA GLY A 236 10.25 -10.72 9.54
C GLY A 236 8.97 -9.90 9.32
N GLN A 237 8.71 -9.45 8.09
CA GLN A 237 7.60 -8.58 7.71
C GLN A 237 6.81 -9.21 6.53
N PRO A 238 6.27 -10.44 6.68
CA PRO A 238 5.60 -11.12 5.58
C PRO A 238 4.35 -10.34 5.13
N VAL A 239 4.19 -10.18 3.82
CA VAL A 239 3.01 -9.58 3.21
C VAL A 239 2.13 -10.68 2.61
N ARG A 240 0.91 -10.79 3.13
CA ARG A 240 -0.12 -11.74 2.67
C ARG A 240 -0.59 -11.38 1.26
N TRP A 241 -1.03 -12.36 0.49
CA TRP A 241 -1.50 -12.12 -0.87
C TRP A 241 -2.76 -11.25 -0.88
N GLY A 242 -3.71 -11.49 0.02
CA GLY A 242 -4.91 -10.67 0.19
C GLY A 242 -4.57 -9.21 0.49
N GLU A 243 -3.63 -8.97 1.40
CA GLU A 243 -3.13 -7.63 1.72
C GLU A 243 -2.58 -6.91 0.48
N LEU A 244 -1.76 -7.62 -0.29
CA LEU A 244 -1.14 -7.08 -1.50
C LEU A 244 -2.19 -6.68 -2.53
N GLN A 245 -3.19 -7.53 -2.80
CA GLN A 245 -4.26 -7.21 -3.75
C GLN A 245 -5.06 -5.99 -3.31
N LEU A 246 -5.37 -5.89 -2.02
CA LEU A 246 -6.14 -4.76 -1.49
C LEU A 246 -5.35 -3.45 -1.56
N ARG A 247 -4.06 -3.45 -1.20
CA ARG A 247 -3.22 -2.24 -1.31
C ARG A 247 -3.04 -1.82 -2.77
N LYS A 248 -2.91 -2.78 -3.71
CA LYS A 248 -2.88 -2.49 -5.16
C LYS A 248 -4.20 -1.91 -5.67
N ALA A 249 -5.33 -2.38 -5.15
CA ALA A 249 -6.66 -1.80 -5.39
C ALA A 249 -6.89 -0.48 -4.63
N GLN A 250 -5.86 0.08 -3.99
CA GLN A 250 -5.91 1.32 -3.22
C GLN A 250 -6.89 1.29 -2.05
N VAL A 251 -7.18 0.09 -1.53
CA VAL A 251 -7.98 -0.09 -0.32
C VAL A 251 -7.09 0.22 0.89
N SER A 252 -7.51 1.21 1.69
CA SER A 252 -6.82 1.53 2.94
C SER A 252 -7.05 0.42 3.95
N LEU A 253 -5.99 -0.29 4.34
CA LEU A 253 -6.06 -1.35 5.34
C LEU A 253 -5.88 -0.81 6.75
N ASP A 254 -5.05 0.21 6.90
CA ASP A 254 -4.69 0.81 8.18
C ASP A 254 -5.81 1.74 8.69
N PHE A 255 -6.00 1.75 10.02
CA PHE A 255 -6.94 2.66 10.67
C PHE A 255 -6.24 3.98 11.05
N PRO A 256 -6.80 5.16 10.70
CA PRO A 256 -6.27 6.44 11.13
C PRO A 256 -6.23 6.55 12.66
N ALA A 257 -5.21 7.22 13.21
CA ALA A 257 -5.04 7.39 14.66
C ALA A 257 -6.24 8.11 15.33
N GLU A 258 -6.99 8.92 14.59
CA GLU A 258 -8.23 9.53 15.07
C GLU A 258 -9.34 8.49 15.27
N ALA A 259 -9.52 7.56 14.33
CA ALA A 259 -10.54 6.51 14.44
C ALA A 259 -10.21 5.51 15.57
N LEU A 260 -8.93 5.19 15.77
CA LEU A 260 -8.49 4.34 16.89
C LEU A 260 -8.81 5.01 18.24
N ARG A 261 -8.52 6.31 18.38
CA ARG A 261 -8.87 7.07 19.59
C ARG A 261 -10.38 7.15 19.80
N ALA A 262 -11.16 7.36 18.74
CA ALA A 262 -12.62 7.38 18.81
C ALA A 262 -13.17 6.02 19.27
N ALA A 263 -12.59 4.92 18.80
CA ALA A 263 -12.95 3.57 19.24
C ALA A 263 -12.67 3.35 20.74
N GLU A 264 -11.51 3.75 21.24
CA GLU A 264 -11.17 3.67 22.67
C GLU A 264 -12.14 4.48 23.54
N VAL A 265 -12.50 5.69 23.11
CA VAL A 265 -13.46 6.54 23.81
C VAL A 265 -14.85 5.91 23.83
N LEU A 266 -15.31 5.36 22.70
CA LEU A 266 -16.62 4.75 22.58
C LEU A 266 -16.78 3.55 23.54
N GLN A 267 -15.75 2.72 23.69
CA GLN A 267 -15.77 1.59 24.63
C GLN A 267 -15.90 2.01 26.10
N GLN A 268 -15.51 3.25 26.43
CA GLN A 268 -15.60 3.79 27.79
C GLN A 268 -16.91 4.55 28.05
N ARG A 269 -17.72 4.82 27.00
CA ARG A 269 -19.00 5.52 27.17
C ARG A 269 -19.99 4.65 27.94
N ALA A 270 -20.75 5.29 28.81
CA ALA A 270 -21.87 4.64 29.48
C ALA A 270 -22.92 4.24 28.44
N GLN A 271 -23.43 3.01 28.54
CA GLN A 271 -24.49 2.55 27.64
C GLN A 271 -25.81 3.31 27.91
N VAL A 272 -26.51 3.65 26.83
CA VAL A 272 -27.85 4.24 26.91
C VAL A 272 -28.83 3.18 27.40
N ASN A 273 -29.62 3.50 28.44
CA ASN A 273 -30.62 2.59 28.98
C ASN A 273 -31.87 2.58 28.08
N PHE A 274 -31.99 1.56 27.23
CA PHE A 274 -33.24 1.23 26.52
C PHE A 274 -34.08 0.24 27.33
N SER A 275 -35.31 -0.01 26.89
CA SER A 275 -36.08 -1.17 27.36
C SER A 275 -35.25 -2.44 27.16
N SER A 276 -35.11 -3.22 28.23
CA SER A 276 -34.42 -4.50 28.16
C SER A 276 -35.41 -5.62 27.87
N LEU A 277 -35.05 -6.53 26.98
CA LEU A 277 -35.81 -7.76 26.77
C LEU A 277 -35.86 -8.56 28.10
N PRO A 278 -37.01 -9.14 28.48
CA PRO A 278 -37.12 -9.96 29.69
C PRO A 278 -36.08 -11.09 29.70
N LYS A 279 -35.42 -11.33 30.84
CA LYS A 279 -34.33 -12.31 30.97
C LYS A 279 -34.77 -13.74 30.68
N GLU A 280 -36.06 -14.02 30.81
CA GLU A 280 -36.69 -15.30 30.53
C GLU A 280 -36.80 -15.59 29.02
N ARG A 281 -36.62 -14.58 28.15
CA ARG A 281 -36.56 -14.77 26.70
C ARG A 281 -35.12 -15.03 26.28
N PRO A 282 -34.76 -16.28 25.96
CA PRO A 282 -33.41 -16.57 25.51
C PRO A 282 -33.18 -15.97 24.13
N VAL A 283 -31.96 -15.50 23.92
CA VAL A 283 -31.46 -14.80 22.74
C VAL A 283 -30.20 -15.52 22.25
N PHE A 284 -30.19 -15.83 20.96
CA PHE A 284 -29.15 -16.63 20.32
C PHE A 284 -28.63 -15.94 19.06
N THR A 285 -27.34 -16.05 18.78
CA THR A 285 -26.82 -15.80 17.41
C THR A 285 -26.57 -17.15 16.73
N VAL A 286 -26.57 -17.18 15.40
CA VAL A 286 -26.34 -18.40 14.61
C VAL A 286 -25.41 -18.07 13.45
N ASP A 287 -24.17 -18.56 13.52
CA ASP A 287 -23.11 -18.11 12.62
C ASP A 287 -22.13 -19.23 12.28
N ALA A 288 -21.18 -18.96 11.38
CA ALA A 288 -20.08 -19.89 11.13
C ALA A 288 -19.09 -19.85 12.31
N THR A 289 -18.40 -20.96 12.58
CA THR A 289 -17.46 -21.09 13.71
C THR A 289 -16.36 -20.02 13.74
N LYS A 290 -15.98 -19.49 12.57
CA LYS A 290 -14.93 -18.46 12.43
C LYS A 290 -15.44 -17.02 12.54
N THR A 291 -16.75 -16.80 12.60
CA THR A 291 -17.35 -15.46 12.70
C THR A 291 -17.00 -14.80 14.04
N LYS A 292 -16.77 -13.48 14.02
CA LYS A 292 -16.46 -12.68 15.22
C LYS A 292 -17.35 -11.45 15.37
N ASP A 293 -17.89 -10.98 14.25
CA ASP A 293 -18.73 -9.82 14.04
C ASP A 293 -20.20 -10.25 13.89
N TYR A 294 -20.80 -10.69 15.01
CA TYR A 294 -22.20 -11.11 15.06
C TYR A 294 -23.12 -9.90 14.90
N ASP A 295 -23.74 -9.76 13.74
CA ASP A 295 -24.65 -8.65 13.39
C ASP A 295 -26.07 -8.88 13.91
N ASP A 296 -26.52 -10.13 13.95
CA ASP A 296 -27.92 -10.48 14.21
C ASP A 296 -28.09 -11.57 15.28
N ALA A 297 -29.23 -11.53 15.96
CA ALA A 297 -29.64 -12.49 16.98
C ALA A 297 -31.15 -12.74 16.92
N ILE A 298 -31.61 -13.86 17.48
CA ILE A 298 -33.00 -14.28 17.48
C ILE A 298 -33.43 -14.57 18.91
N SER A 299 -34.62 -14.11 19.30
CA SER A 299 -35.28 -14.51 20.55
C SER A 299 -36.69 -15.00 20.31
N VAL A 300 -37.14 -15.98 21.10
CA VAL A 300 -38.48 -16.54 20.98
C VAL A 300 -39.36 -16.12 22.15
N LYS A 301 -40.60 -15.72 21.83
CA LYS A 301 -41.62 -15.38 22.83
C LYS A 301 -42.54 -16.57 23.09
N SER A 302 -43.07 -17.18 22.03
CA SER A 302 -43.94 -18.36 22.11
C SER A 302 -44.10 -19.01 20.74
N TRP A 303 -44.47 -20.28 20.70
CA TRP A 303 -44.84 -20.97 19.47
C TRP A 303 -46.01 -21.92 19.71
N THR A 304 -46.65 -22.30 18.61
CA THR A 304 -47.77 -23.22 18.52
C THR A 304 -47.52 -24.18 17.36
N GLU A 305 -48.42 -25.12 17.11
CA GLU A 305 -48.36 -26.00 15.93
C GLU A 305 -48.54 -25.26 14.58
N ARG A 306 -48.86 -23.95 14.58
CA ARG A 306 -49.18 -23.19 13.35
C ARG A 306 -48.42 -21.89 13.15
N SER A 307 -47.87 -21.33 14.23
CA SER A 307 -47.15 -20.06 14.18
C SER A 307 -46.11 -19.96 15.29
N ILE A 308 -45.15 -19.06 15.08
CA ILE A 308 -44.11 -18.69 16.04
C ILE A 308 -44.06 -17.17 16.19
N GLU A 309 -44.04 -16.70 17.43
CA GLU A 309 -43.77 -15.31 17.81
C GLU A 309 -42.31 -15.20 18.25
N LEU A 310 -41.52 -14.43 17.51
CA LEU A 310 -40.09 -14.24 17.76
C LEU A 310 -39.70 -12.78 17.53
N SER A 311 -38.46 -12.44 17.88
CA SER A 311 -37.84 -11.18 17.50
C SER A 311 -36.50 -11.44 16.83
N VAL A 312 -36.23 -10.73 15.74
CA VAL A 312 -34.91 -10.69 15.12
C VAL A 312 -34.26 -9.37 15.53
N HIS A 313 -33.10 -9.46 16.17
CA HIS A 313 -32.37 -8.35 16.75
C HIS A 313 -31.15 -8.06 15.90
N ILE A 314 -31.04 -6.85 15.35
CA ILE A 314 -29.86 -6.43 14.60
C ILE A 314 -29.05 -5.47 15.47
N ALA A 315 -27.73 -5.60 15.50
CA ALA A 315 -26.84 -4.63 16.16
C ALA A 315 -27.22 -3.19 15.74
N ASP A 316 -27.45 -2.31 16.71
CA ASP A 316 -27.84 -0.92 16.44
C ASP A 316 -26.64 0.00 16.61
N LEU A 317 -25.97 0.32 15.50
CA LEU A 317 -24.80 1.20 15.50
C LEU A 317 -25.21 2.69 15.55
N THR A 318 -26.46 3.02 15.26
CA THR A 318 -26.94 4.42 15.24
C THR A 318 -26.96 5.05 16.63
N GLN A 319 -26.91 4.26 17.70
CA GLN A 319 -26.79 4.78 19.08
C GLN A 319 -25.35 5.18 19.45
N HIS A 320 -24.37 4.75 18.64
CA HIS A 320 -22.95 4.81 18.97
C HIS A 320 -22.14 5.69 18.03
N ILE A 321 -22.59 5.80 16.79
CA ILE A 321 -21.88 6.49 15.71
C ILE A 321 -22.81 7.53 15.10
N ASP A 322 -22.53 8.80 15.39
CA ASP A 322 -23.20 9.93 14.75
C ASP A 322 -22.62 10.21 13.36
N PRO A 323 -23.38 10.78 12.41
CA PRO A 323 -22.88 11.08 11.05
C PRO A 323 -21.65 12.00 11.01
N GLU A 324 -21.46 12.84 12.03
CA GLU A 324 -20.33 13.75 12.16
C GLU A 324 -19.09 13.09 12.81
N ASP A 325 -19.20 11.85 13.30
CA ASP A 325 -18.11 11.16 13.97
C ASP A 325 -17.05 10.66 12.99
N SER A 326 -15.80 10.62 13.44
CA SER A 326 -14.68 10.06 12.66
C SER A 326 -14.87 8.57 12.33
N LEU A 327 -15.64 7.83 13.14
CA LEU A 327 -16.02 6.45 12.86
C LEU A 327 -17.02 6.34 11.70
N PHE A 328 -17.93 7.30 11.52
CA PHE A 328 -18.82 7.34 10.37
C PHE A 328 -18.05 7.60 9.08
N SER A 329 -17.16 8.61 9.08
CA SER A 329 -16.27 8.88 7.94
C SER A 329 -15.33 7.70 7.65
N LEU A 330 -14.92 6.93 8.66
CA LEU A 330 -14.18 5.69 8.46
C LEU A 330 -15.03 4.64 7.72
N ALA A 331 -16.26 4.40 8.16
CA ALA A 331 -17.18 3.46 7.53
C ALA A 331 -17.49 3.86 6.08
N GLU A 332 -17.70 5.15 5.82
CA GLU A 332 -17.85 5.72 4.48
C GLU A 332 -16.62 5.44 3.60
N LYS A 333 -15.40 5.70 4.11
CA LYS A 333 -14.14 5.46 3.38
C LYS A 333 -13.82 3.99 3.15
N ARG A 334 -14.30 3.08 4.00
CA ARG A 334 -14.04 1.64 3.87
C ARG A 334 -15.18 0.90 3.17
N THR A 335 -16.40 1.44 3.20
CA THR A 335 -17.64 0.91 2.60
C THR A 335 -18.11 -0.43 3.17
N SER A 336 -17.22 -1.39 3.37
CA SER A 336 -17.51 -2.70 3.93
C SER A 336 -16.28 -3.36 4.53
N SER A 337 -16.50 -4.39 5.35
CA SER A 337 -15.43 -5.34 5.70
C SER A 337 -15.05 -6.14 4.45
N VAL A 338 -13.76 -6.43 4.28
CA VAL A 338 -13.25 -7.26 3.18
C VAL A 338 -12.73 -8.58 3.73
N TYR A 339 -13.28 -9.69 3.25
CA TYR A 339 -12.89 -11.04 3.65
C TYR A 339 -12.03 -11.65 2.55
N THR A 340 -10.76 -11.90 2.86
CA THR A 340 -9.84 -12.63 1.98
C THR A 340 -9.66 -14.06 2.50
N VAL A 341 -9.04 -14.92 1.71
CA VAL A 341 -8.74 -16.31 2.14
C VAL A 341 -7.82 -16.32 3.36
N GLU A 342 -6.91 -15.35 3.46
CA GLU A 342 -5.88 -15.32 4.51
C GLU A 342 -6.25 -14.46 5.72
N ASP A 343 -7.10 -13.45 5.55
CA ASP A 343 -7.44 -12.51 6.62
C ASP A 343 -8.76 -11.77 6.38
N THR A 344 -9.27 -11.16 7.45
CA THR A 344 -10.42 -10.25 7.42
C THR A 344 -9.95 -8.83 7.70
N TYR A 345 -10.38 -7.89 6.85
CA TYR A 345 -10.11 -6.47 6.99
C TYR A 345 -11.42 -5.76 7.37
N PRO A 346 -11.72 -5.59 8.67
CA PRO A 346 -13.03 -5.11 9.11
C PRO A 346 -13.29 -3.65 8.73
N MET A 347 -14.56 -3.27 8.61
CA MET A 347 -14.97 -1.88 8.36
C MET A 347 -14.62 -0.96 9.53
N PHE A 348 -14.69 -1.48 10.76
CA PHE A 348 -14.31 -0.78 11.99
C PHE A 348 -13.10 -1.43 12.65
N PRO A 349 -12.39 -0.72 13.55
CA PRO A 349 -11.36 -1.33 14.40
C PRO A 349 -11.86 -2.60 15.08
N GLU A 350 -11.00 -3.62 15.22
CA GLU A 350 -11.40 -4.95 15.70
C GLU A 350 -12.03 -4.93 17.10
N ASN A 351 -11.57 -4.06 17.98
CA ASN A 351 -12.13 -3.88 19.32
C ASN A 351 -13.58 -3.36 19.29
N LEU A 352 -14.01 -2.73 18.20
CA LEU A 352 -15.41 -2.40 17.97
C LEU A 352 -16.15 -3.51 17.24
N ALA A 353 -15.66 -3.88 16.04
CA ALA A 353 -16.35 -4.82 15.15
C ALA A 353 -16.53 -6.20 15.78
N ASN A 354 -15.48 -6.73 16.39
CA ASN A 354 -15.44 -8.09 16.92
C ASN A 354 -15.82 -8.15 18.40
N ASP A 355 -16.09 -7.03 19.07
CA ASP A 355 -16.36 -7.03 20.51
C ASP A 355 -17.47 -6.05 20.88
N TYR A 356 -17.22 -4.74 20.82
CA TYR A 356 -18.19 -3.74 21.29
C TYR A 356 -19.56 -3.83 20.59
N PHE A 357 -19.58 -3.85 19.25
CA PHE A 357 -20.81 -3.94 18.45
C PHE A 357 -21.32 -5.37 18.30
N SER A 358 -20.40 -6.34 18.21
CA SER A 358 -20.72 -7.76 18.03
C SER A 358 -21.65 -8.26 19.13
N LEU A 359 -22.71 -8.96 18.74
CA LEU A 359 -23.70 -9.59 19.61
C LEU A 359 -23.15 -10.87 20.29
N LYS A 360 -21.95 -10.77 20.87
CA LYS A 360 -21.33 -11.83 21.68
C LYS A 360 -22.14 -12.09 22.95
N ALA A 361 -22.21 -13.36 23.33
CA ALA A 361 -22.78 -13.78 24.58
C ALA A 361 -22.09 -13.08 25.77
N GLY A 362 -22.90 -12.55 26.70
CA GLY A 362 -22.40 -11.87 27.89
C GLY A 362 -23.06 -10.51 28.18
N PRO A 363 -22.34 -9.37 28.06
CA PRO A 363 -22.86 -8.08 28.48
C PRO A 363 -24.01 -7.58 27.59
N PRO A 364 -24.86 -6.65 28.10
CA PRO A 364 -25.93 -6.05 27.31
C PRO A 364 -25.45 -5.38 26.02
N LYS A 365 -26.24 -5.53 24.96
CA LYS A 365 -26.01 -4.97 23.61
C LYS A 365 -27.23 -4.20 23.16
N THR A 366 -27.01 -3.06 22.48
CA THR A 366 -28.09 -2.27 21.87
C THR A 366 -28.43 -2.82 20.50
N VAL A 367 -29.72 -3.02 20.26
CA VAL A 367 -30.23 -3.63 19.02
C VAL A 367 -31.45 -2.90 18.51
N MET A 368 -31.69 -3.05 17.22
CA MET A 368 -32.94 -2.76 16.56
C MET A 368 -33.69 -4.10 16.40
N SER A 369 -34.75 -4.26 17.17
CA SER A 369 -35.55 -5.48 17.27
C SER A 369 -36.74 -5.43 16.34
N PHE A 370 -36.89 -6.42 15.48
CA PHE A 370 -38.07 -6.66 14.65
C PHE A 370 -38.93 -7.72 15.33
N HIS A 371 -40.09 -7.33 15.86
CA HIS A 371 -41.00 -8.25 16.53
C HIS A 371 -41.97 -8.86 15.51
N LEU A 372 -41.91 -10.18 15.34
CA LEU A 372 -42.55 -10.88 14.23
C LEU A 372 -43.43 -12.04 14.71
N GLN A 373 -44.48 -12.32 13.95
CA GLN A 373 -45.19 -13.59 13.97
C GLN A 373 -45.08 -14.24 12.60
N LEU A 374 -44.55 -15.46 12.54
CA LEU A 374 -44.42 -16.25 11.32
C LEU A 374 -45.46 -17.38 11.31
N PHE A 375 -46.01 -17.69 10.14
CA PHE A 375 -47.04 -18.70 9.96
C PHE A 375 -46.59 -19.82 9.01
N LEU A 376 -47.16 -21.01 9.17
CA LEU A 376 -46.87 -22.18 8.30
C LEU A 376 -47.39 -22.06 6.87
N ASP A 377 -48.17 -21.02 6.55
CA ASP A 377 -48.59 -20.71 5.18
C ASP A 377 -47.60 -19.79 4.45
N GLY A 378 -46.50 -19.40 5.12
CA GLY A 378 -45.48 -18.51 4.60
C GLY A 378 -45.80 -17.03 4.76
N THR A 379 -46.89 -16.67 5.44
CA THR A 379 -47.18 -15.28 5.79
C THR A 379 -46.42 -14.83 7.05
N CYS A 380 -46.26 -13.52 7.19
CA CYS A 380 -45.63 -12.88 8.33
C CYS A 380 -46.43 -11.64 8.77
N LEU A 381 -46.48 -11.42 10.08
CA LEU A 381 -46.97 -10.17 10.69
C LEU A 381 -45.83 -9.47 11.44
N LEU A 382 -45.55 -8.22 11.07
CA LEU A 382 -44.67 -7.32 11.82
C LEU A 382 -45.48 -6.61 12.91
N HIS A 383 -45.16 -6.87 14.17
CA HIS A 383 -45.76 -6.17 15.32
C HIS A 383 -45.16 -4.79 15.56
N GLY A 384 -43.88 -4.61 15.29
CA GLY A 384 -43.18 -3.35 15.48
C GLY A 384 -41.66 -3.49 15.32
N ILE A 385 -41.00 -2.34 15.23
CA ILE A 385 -39.54 -2.23 15.24
C ILE A 385 -39.17 -1.32 16.41
N GLU A 386 -38.35 -1.80 17.33
CA GLU A 386 -37.99 -1.07 18.56
C GLU A 386 -36.48 -1.04 18.78
N HIS A 387 -35.99 0.03 19.41
CA HIS A 387 -34.63 0.11 19.92
C HIS A 387 -34.60 -0.47 21.33
N GLU A 388 -33.82 -1.54 21.53
CA GLU A 388 -33.82 -2.31 22.77
C GLU A 388 -32.40 -2.64 23.24
N GLN A 389 -32.31 -3.12 24.48
CA GLN A 389 -31.14 -3.82 24.99
C GLN A 389 -31.43 -5.31 25.15
N ILE A 390 -30.52 -6.14 24.64
CA ILE A 390 -30.55 -7.60 24.81
C ILE A 390 -29.30 -8.09 25.51
N VAL A 391 -29.41 -9.26 26.13
CA VAL A 391 -28.27 -10.04 26.60
C VAL A 391 -28.30 -11.35 25.83
N VAL A 392 -27.30 -11.57 24.98
CA VAL A 392 -27.14 -12.83 24.26
C VAL A 392 -26.67 -13.90 25.24
N GLN A 393 -27.37 -15.02 25.28
CA GLN A 393 -27.05 -16.14 26.19
C GLN A 393 -26.05 -17.10 25.53
N GLN A 394 -26.16 -17.32 24.22
CA GLN A 394 -25.29 -18.25 23.51
C GLN A 394 -25.09 -17.80 22.06
N ASN A 395 -23.84 -17.87 21.60
CA ASN A 395 -23.51 -17.80 20.18
C ASN A 395 -23.44 -19.24 19.66
N LEU A 396 -24.36 -19.63 18.76
CA LEU A 396 -24.47 -20.98 18.22
C LEU A 396 -23.82 -21.07 16.84
N THR A 397 -23.34 -22.25 16.48
CA THR A 397 -22.92 -22.52 15.09
C THR A 397 -24.07 -23.05 14.24
N TYR A 398 -23.95 -22.94 12.91
CA TYR A 398 -24.89 -23.57 11.98
C TYR A 398 -25.06 -25.06 12.25
N GLU A 399 -23.96 -25.78 12.52
CA GLU A 399 -23.97 -27.22 12.79
C GLU A 399 -24.73 -27.57 14.08
N GLU A 400 -24.60 -26.74 15.13
CA GLU A 400 -25.37 -26.92 16.36
C GLU A 400 -26.86 -26.76 16.11
N VAL A 401 -27.26 -25.71 15.37
CA VAL A 401 -28.67 -25.45 15.06
C VAL A 401 -29.26 -26.51 14.13
N ASP A 402 -28.50 -27.00 13.16
CA ASP A 402 -28.93 -28.11 12.30
C ASP A 402 -29.33 -29.34 13.14
N SER A 403 -28.55 -29.66 14.19
CA SER A 403 -28.90 -30.75 15.11
C SER A 403 -30.15 -30.49 15.95
N PHE A 404 -30.49 -29.22 16.21
CA PHE A 404 -31.68 -28.85 16.97
C PHE A 404 -32.95 -28.88 16.11
N VAL A 405 -32.84 -28.57 14.82
CA VAL A 405 -33.96 -28.57 13.87
C VAL A 405 -34.52 -29.98 13.64
N GLU A 406 -33.73 -31.04 13.82
CA GLU A 406 -34.18 -32.44 13.70
C GLU A 406 -35.39 -32.76 14.61
N GLN A 407 -35.53 -32.05 15.73
CA GLN A 407 -36.68 -32.17 16.63
C GLN A 407 -37.82 -31.25 16.17
N GLN A 408 -38.73 -31.76 15.34
CA GLN A 408 -39.77 -30.95 14.68
C GLN A 408 -40.69 -30.16 15.65
N ASP A 409 -41.00 -30.71 16.83
CA ASP A 409 -41.85 -30.05 17.83
C ASP A 409 -41.10 -29.04 18.72
N SER A 410 -39.80 -28.86 18.50
CA SER A 410 -38.98 -27.88 19.21
C SER A 410 -39.16 -26.47 18.65
N PHE A 411 -38.69 -25.47 19.40
CA PHE A 411 -38.56 -24.09 18.92
C PHE A 411 -37.86 -24.01 17.55
N TRP A 412 -36.72 -24.69 17.40
CA TRP A 412 -35.91 -24.66 16.18
C TRP A 412 -36.61 -25.36 15.02
N GLY A 413 -37.26 -26.50 15.29
CA GLY A 413 -38.09 -27.20 14.29
C GLY A 413 -39.25 -26.33 13.79
N MET A 414 -39.97 -25.67 14.70
CA MET A 414 -41.08 -24.80 14.33
C MET A 414 -40.62 -23.53 13.59
N LEU A 415 -39.49 -22.94 14.00
CA LEU A 415 -38.87 -21.80 13.31
C LEU A 415 -38.47 -22.17 11.88
N PHE A 416 -37.78 -23.30 11.72
CA PHE A 416 -37.40 -23.82 10.40
C PHE A 416 -38.62 -24.05 9.51
N ASN A 417 -39.67 -24.70 10.01
CA ASN A 417 -40.89 -24.96 9.24
C ASN A 417 -41.56 -23.65 8.75
N CYS A 418 -41.58 -22.61 9.58
CA CYS A 418 -42.10 -21.29 9.18
C CYS A 418 -41.21 -20.59 8.15
N CYS A 419 -39.88 -20.68 8.29
CA CYS A 419 -38.94 -20.12 7.31
C CYS A 419 -39.00 -20.86 5.97
N ASP A 420 -39.11 -22.19 5.97
CA ASP A 420 -39.29 -22.99 4.75
C ASP A 420 -40.63 -22.68 4.06
N ALA A 421 -41.70 -22.47 4.83
CA ALA A 421 -42.98 -22.00 4.28
C ALA A 421 -42.86 -20.62 3.61
N GLN A 422 -42.13 -19.68 4.24
CA GLN A 422 -41.85 -18.37 3.64
C GLN A 422 -41.01 -18.48 2.37
N ARG A 423 -39.97 -19.32 2.37
CA ARG A 423 -39.16 -19.60 1.17
C ARG A 423 -40.04 -20.12 0.04
N LYS A 424 -40.87 -21.12 0.31
CA LYS A 424 -41.82 -21.69 -0.68
C LYS A 424 -42.81 -20.65 -1.19
N PHE A 425 -43.35 -19.81 -0.31
CA PHE A 425 -44.21 -18.70 -0.70
C PHE A 425 -43.49 -17.71 -1.64
N ARG A 426 -42.25 -17.36 -1.31
CA ARG A 426 -41.40 -16.45 -2.09
C ARG A 426 -41.07 -17.03 -3.48
N LEU A 427 -40.73 -18.32 -3.55
CA LEU A 427 -40.51 -19.04 -4.82
C LEU A 427 -41.78 -19.13 -5.67
N ALA A 428 -42.93 -19.42 -5.06
CA ALA A 428 -44.22 -19.43 -5.76
C ALA A 428 -44.61 -18.04 -6.32
N ASN A 429 -44.07 -16.97 -5.74
CA ASN A 429 -44.26 -15.59 -6.20
C ASN A 429 -43.09 -15.07 -7.06
N GLY A 430 -42.32 -15.97 -7.67
CA GLY A 430 -41.35 -15.63 -8.71
C GLY A 430 -39.93 -15.35 -8.21
N ALA A 431 -39.59 -15.65 -6.96
CA ALA A 431 -38.19 -15.67 -6.56
C ALA A 431 -37.42 -16.82 -7.22
N LEU A 432 -36.10 -16.64 -7.36
CA LEU A 432 -35.23 -17.63 -7.95
C LEU A 432 -34.54 -18.49 -6.88
N ASP A 433 -34.52 -19.81 -7.13
CA ASP A 433 -33.71 -20.77 -6.41
C ASP A 433 -32.57 -21.26 -7.30
N VAL A 434 -31.49 -20.47 -7.37
CA VAL A 434 -30.31 -20.81 -8.19
C VAL A 434 -29.26 -21.48 -7.31
N GLU A 435 -28.90 -22.71 -7.66
CA GLU A 435 -27.82 -23.44 -7.02
C GLU A 435 -26.48 -22.73 -7.28
N ARG A 436 -25.75 -22.48 -6.19
CA ARG A 436 -24.41 -21.89 -6.23
C ARG A 436 -23.47 -22.74 -5.41
N LYS A 437 -22.40 -23.22 -6.05
CA LYS A 437 -21.31 -23.91 -5.36
C LYS A 437 -20.34 -22.89 -4.80
N GLU A 438 -20.20 -22.92 -3.49
CA GLU A 438 -19.23 -22.11 -2.77
C GLU A 438 -18.21 -23.00 -2.07
N PHE A 439 -16.98 -22.52 -1.97
CA PHE A 439 -15.88 -23.27 -1.39
C PHE A 439 -15.21 -22.47 -0.29
N GLU A 440 -14.88 -23.15 0.80
CA GLU A 440 -13.93 -22.69 1.79
C GLU A 440 -12.56 -23.27 1.49
N LEU A 441 -11.53 -22.42 1.56
CA LEU A 441 -10.13 -22.84 1.41
C LEU A 441 -9.51 -22.93 2.80
N ASP A 442 -9.18 -24.13 3.24
CA ASP A 442 -8.36 -24.36 4.43
C ASP A 442 -6.89 -24.26 4.03
N ILE A 443 -6.27 -23.14 4.41
CA ILE A 443 -4.88 -22.80 4.13
C ILE A 443 -3.99 -22.97 5.38
N THR A 444 -4.45 -23.67 6.42
CA THR A 444 -3.71 -23.84 7.67
C THR A 444 -2.40 -24.62 7.46
N ASP A 445 -2.38 -25.51 6.47
CA ASP A 445 -1.19 -26.20 5.98
C ASP A 445 -0.89 -25.75 4.53
N PRO A 446 0.14 -24.89 4.31
CA PRO A 446 0.51 -24.43 2.98
C PRO A 446 0.95 -25.54 2.02
N GLU A 447 1.40 -26.69 2.52
CA GLU A 447 1.77 -27.83 1.68
C GLU A 447 0.54 -28.67 1.30
N ASN A 448 -0.57 -28.55 2.03
CA ASN A 448 -1.79 -29.35 1.85
C ASN A 448 -3.06 -28.48 1.96
N ILE A 449 -3.22 -27.53 1.03
CA ILE A 449 -4.44 -26.71 0.94
C ILE A 449 -5.64 -27.62 0.68
N ARG A 450 -6.68 -27.50 1.50
CA ARG A 450 -7.94 -28.24 1.32
C ARG A 450 -9.03 -27.33 0.78
N VAL A 451 -9.79 -27.84 -0.18
CA VAL A 451 -10.97 -27.18 -0.73
C VAL A 451 -12.19 -27.89 -0.17
N LEU A 452 -12.98 -27.18 0.63
CA LEU A 452 -14.16 -27.70 1.31
C LEU A 452 -15.39 -27.06 0.66
N GLU A 453 -16.34 -27.87 0.17
CA GLU A 453 -17.61 -27.34 -0.32
C GLU A 453 -18.45 -26.83 0.86
N ARG A 454 -19.01 -25.64 0.72
CA ARG A 454 -19.90 -25.06 1.75
C ARG A 454 -21.33 -25.46 1.47
N ASP A 455 -21.96 -26.11 2.44
CA ASP A 455 -23.38 -26.42 2.39
C ASP A 455 -24.20 -25.19 2.80
N ARG A 456 -24.74 -24.47 1.81
CA ARG A 456 -25.71 -23.38 2.03
C ARG A 456 -27.15 -23.86 2.09
N GLU A 457 -27.40 -25.13 1.81
CA GLU A 457 -28.72 -25.74 1.80
C GLU A 457 -29.08 -26.36 3.16
N SER A 458 -28.17 -26.29 4.14
CA SER A 458 -28.44 -26.77 5.49
C SER A 458 -29.64 -26.02 6.12
N PRO A 459 -30.46 -26.70 6.96
CA PRO A 459 -31.61 -26.09 7.60
C PRO A 459 -31.32 -24.76 8.32
N ALA A 460 -30.20 -24.69 9.04
CA ALA A 460 -29.75 -23.50 9.77
C ALA A 460 -29.34 -22.36 8.82
N ASN A 461 -28.63 -22.64 7.73
CA ASN A 461 -28.30 -21.61 6.73
C ASN A 461 -29.57 -21.05 6.09
N SER A 462 -30.50 -21.94 5.69
CA SER A 462 -31.77 -21.57 5.07
C SER A 462 -32.63 -20.71 6.00
N LEU A 463 -32.78 -21.09 7.28
CA LEU A 463 -33.62 -20.33 8.21
C LEU A 463 -33.03 -18.93 8.52
N VAL A 464 -31.71 -18.82 8.70
CA VAL A 464 -31.04 -17.52 8.93
C VAL A 464 -31.14 -16.63 7.69
N GLN A 465 -30.94 -17.21 6.49
CA GLN A 465 -31.08 -16.50 5.22
C GLN A 465 -32.50 -15.95 5.03
N GLU A 466 -33.55 -16.74 5.26
CA GLU A 466 -34.94 -16.28 5.10
C GLU A 466 -35.32 -15.22 6.13
N LEU A 467 -34.86 -15.33 7.39
CA LEU A 467 -35.05 -14.26 8.38
C LEU A 467 -34.35 -12.97 7.95
N ALA A 468 -33.12 -13.05 7.45
CA ALA A 468 -32.41 -11.88 6.95
C ALA A 468 -33.12 -11.25 5.75
N ILE A 469 -33.63 -12.04 4.79
CA ILE A 469 -34.41 -11.55 3.66
C ILE A 469 -35.68 -10.84 4.15
N LEU A 470 -36.40 -11.46 5.07
CA LEU A 470 -37.63 -10.93 5.64
C LEU A 470 -37.40 -9.59 6.34
N VAL A 471 -36.41 -9.50 7.23
CA VAL A 471 -36.09 -8.25 7.97
C VAL A 471 -35.72 -7.13 7.01
N ASN A 472 -34.89 -7.43 6.01
CA ASN A 472 -34.48 -6.49 4.97
C ASN A 472 -35.67 -6.00 4.11
N HIS A 473 -36.61 -6.89 3.78
CA HIS A 473 -37.84 -6.55 3.08
C HIS A 473 -38.75 -5.65 3.94
N LEU A 474 -39.01 -6.04 5.19
CA LEU A 474 -39.87 -5.30 6.12
C LEU A 474 -39.31 -3.91 6.44
N ALA A 475 -38.00 -3.78 6.60
CA ALA A 475 -37.34 -2.48 6.75
C ALA A 475 -37.60 -1.59 5.52
N GLY A 476 -37.49 -2.16 4.32
CA GLY A 476 -37.78 -1.48 3.06
C GLY A 476 -39.23 -0.99 2.99
N GLU A 477 -40.19 -1.84 3.37
CA GLU A 477 -41.60 -1.46 3.44
C GLU A 477 -41.86 -0.33 4.43
N GLN A 478 -41.22 -0.35 5.61
CA GLN A 478 -41.41 0.73 6.60
C GLN A 478 -40.91 2.07 6.06
N LEU A 479 -39.75 2.09 5.40
CA LEU A 479 -39.20 3.31 4.85
C LEU A 479 -40.02 3.84 3.67
N GLU A 480 -40.46 2.94 2.78
CA GLU A 480 -41.38 3.27 1.68
C GLU A 480 -42.69 3.86 2.21
N ARG A 481 -43.32 3.24 3.23
CA ARG A 481 -44.54 3.75 3.87
C ARG A 481 -44.33 5.12 4.52
N ALA A 482 -43.16 5.38 5.08
CA ALA A 482 -42.81 6.68 5.66
C ALA A 482 -42.51 7.76 4.59
N HIS A 483 -42.42 7.38 3.31
CA HIS A 483 -42.06 8.28 2.20
C HIS A 483 -40.70 8.99 2.44
N LEU A 484 -39.76 8.29 3.11
CA LEU A 484 -38.41 8.79 3.33
C LEU A 484 -37.45 8.14 2.32
N PRO A 485 -36.46 8.90 1.80
CA PRO A 485 -35.45 8.34 0.93
C PRO A 485 -34.54 7.37 1.70
N GLY A 486 -34.10 6.31 1.03
CA GLY A 486 -33.18 5.31 1.57
C GLY A 486 -32.33 4.73 0.45
N ILE A 487 -31.46 3.76 0.76
CA ILE A 487 -30.76 2.99 -0.26
C ILE A 487 -31.41 1.62 -0.37
N PHE A 488 -32.13 1.41 -1.46
CA PHE A 488 -32.78 0.16 -1.82
C PHE A 488 -31.88 -0.65 -2.74
N ARG A 489 -31.94 -1.97 -2.61
CA ARG A 489 -31.22 -2.90 -3.47
C ARG A 489 -32.21 -3.53 -4.43
N THR A 490 -32.19 -3.04 -5.66
CA THR A 490 -33.15 -3.38 -6.73
C THR A 490 -32.52 -4.33 -7.74
N GLN A 491 -33.32 -5.15 -8.39
CA GLN A 491 -32.85 -6.06 -9.44
C GLN A 491 -33.91 -6.17 -10.54
N ALA A 492 -33.47 -5.96 -11.79
CA ALA A 492 -34.35 -6.06 -12.95
C ALA A 492 -34.94 -7.46 -13.09
N PRO A 493 -36.13 -7.62 -13.72
CA PRO A 493 -36.70 -8.93 -14.02
C PRO A 493 -35.71 -9.85 -14.71
N TYR A 494 -35.71 -11.12 -14.34
CA TYR A 494 -34.87 -12.14 -14.97
C TYR A 494 -35.62 -12.86 -16.09
N GLU A 495 -34.86 -13.57 -16.92
CA GLU A 495 -35.40 -14.45 -17.94
C GLU A 495 -34.78 -15.85 -17.78
N ILE A 496 -35.61 -16.90 -17.78
CA ILE A 496 -35.14 -18.29 -17.80
C ILE A 496 -34.85 -18.63 -19.27
N THR A 497 -33.57 -18.73 -19.61
CA THR A 497 -33.12 -18.96 -20.99
C THR A 497 -33.19 -20.44 -21.37
N GLN A 498 -33.06 -21.32 -20.38
CA GLN A 498 -33.11 -22.76 -20.57
C GLN A 498 -33.71 -23.43 -19.33
N GLU A 499 -34.63 -24.36 -19.52
CA GLU A 499 -35.13 -25.18 -18.41
C GLU A 499 -34.07 -26.21 -18.00
N PRO A 500 -33.82 -26.41 -16.70
CA PRO A 500 -32.92 -27.46 -16.22
C PRO A 500 -33.47 -28.84 -16.61
N ALA A 501 -32.60 -29.85 -16.70
CA ALA A 501 -33.05 -31.21 -16.96
C ALA A 501 -33.92 -31.74 -15.81
N GLU A 502 -34.72 -32.78 -16.08
CA GLU A 502 -35.60 -33.38 -15.07
C GLU A 502 -34.79 -33.84 -13.84
N GLY A 503 -35.04 -33.21 -12.69
CA GLY A 503 -34.34 -33.48 -11.43
C GLY A 503 -33.12 -32.59 -11.16
N GLU A 504 -32.73 -31.71 -12.07
CA GLU A 504 -31.65 -30.73 -11.87
C GLU A 504 -32.17 -29.40 -11.31
N LYS A 505 -31.37 -28.74 -10.47
CA LYS A 505 -31.65 -27.38 -10.00
C LYS A 505 -31.32 -26.34 -11.07
N LEU A 506 -31.95 -25.17 -10.98
CA LEU A 506 -31.55 -24.00 -11.76
C LEU A 506 -30.11 -23.60 -11.39
N THR A 507 -29.29 -23.30 -12.39
CA THR A 507 -27.92 -22.81 -12.22
C THR A 507 -27.82 -21.44 -12.91
N MET A 508 -26.70 -20.74 -12.74
CA MET A 508 -26.48 -19.46 -13.42
C MET A 508 -26.48 -19.58 -14.95
N ASP A 509 -26.27 -20.78 -15.50
CA ASP A 509 -26.29 -21.02 -16.96
C ASP A 509 -27.72 -21.05 -17.52
N HIS A 510 -28.72 -21.27 -16.67
CA HIS A 510 -30.13 -21.38 -17.04
C HIS A 510 -30.88 -20.04 -16.99
N VAL A 511 -30.28 -18.98 -16.43
CA VAL A 511 -30.97 -17.73 -16.12
C VAL A 511 -30.16 -16.54 -16.59
N ASN A 512 -30.78 -15.68 -17.41
CA ASN A 512 -30.30 -14.33 -17.65
C ASN A 512 -30.73 -13.43 -16.48
N LEU A 513 -29.82 -13.21 -15.55
CA LEU A 513 -30.02 -12.44 -14.33
C LEU A 513 -29.08 -11.25 -14.27
N GLU A 514 -29.63 -10.03 -14.30
CA GLU A 514 -28.82 -8.82 -14.09
C GLU A 514 -28.34 -8.73 -12.64
N GLY A 515 -27.18 -8.09 -12.43
CA GLY A 515 -26.68 -7.78 -11.09
C GLY A 515 -27.64 -6.85 -10.34
N ALA A 516 -27.85 -7.12 -9.05
CA ALA A 516 -28.60 -6.20 -8.20
C ALA A 516 -27.83 -4.88 -8.01
N ARG A 517 -28.54 -3.75 -8.09
CA ARG A 517 -28.01 -2.39 -8.00
C ARG A 517 -28.60 -1.62 -6.82
N LEU A 518 -27.88 -0.63 -6.33
CA LEU A 518 -28.33 0.29 -5.31
C LEU A 518 -29.09 1.46 -5.98
N ALA A 519 -30.26 1.78 -5.45
CA ALA A 519 -31.10 2.86 -5.93
C ALA A 519 -31.71 3.62 -4.74
N VAL A 520 -31.95 4.91 -4.89
CA VAL A 520 -32.56 5.70 -3.80
C VAL A 520 -34.08 5.61 -3.73
N ASN A 521 -34.69 5.10 -4.80
CA ASN A 521 -36.12 4.87 -4.88
C ASN A 521 -36.45 3.40 -4.57
N PRO A 522 -37.56 3.12 -3.88
CA PRO A 522 -38.06 1.77 -3.69
C PRO A 522 -38.22 1.05 -5.03
N GLY A 523 -37.88 -0.24 -5.06
CA GLY A 523 -38.03 -1.06 -6.24
C GLY A 523 -37.86 -2.54 -5.94
N ALA A 524 -38.41 -3.35 -6.85
CA ALA A 524 -38.40 -4.80 -6.70
C ALA A 524 -37.00 -5.40 -6.82
N HIS A 525 -36.82 -6.55 -6.16
CA HIS A 525 -35.66 -7.40 -6.31
C HIS A 525 -36.12 -8.75 -6.87
N SER A 526 -36.08 -8.89 -8.20
CA SER A 526 -36.62 -10.04 -8.92
C SER A 526 -36.10 -11.40 -8.42
N GLY A 527 -34.78 -11.55 -8.24
CA GLY A 527 -34.20 -12.81 -7.78
C GLY A 527 -34.61 -13.20 -6.36
N LEU A 528 -34.95 -12.22 -5.51
CA LEU A 528 -35.44 -12.48 -4.16
C LEU A 528 -36.96 -12.57 -4.11
N GLY A 529 -37.70 -12.14 -5.14
CA GLY A 529 -39.17 -12.08 -5.11
C GLY A 529 -39.72 -11.06 -4.11
N CYS A 530 -38.96 -10.00 -3.81
CA CYS A 530 -39.39 -8.92 -2.92
C CYS A 530 -39.86 -7.71 -3.73
N SER A 531 -40.99 -7.11 -3.36
CA SER A 531 -41.51 -5.87 -3.97
C SER A 531 -40.65 -4.64 -3.65
N VAL A 532 -40.03 -4.64 -2.47
CA VAL A 532 -39.06 -3.67 -1.99
C VAL A 532 -38.01 -4.41 -1.17
N TYR A 533 -36.75 -4.03 -1.31
CA TYR A 533 -35.67 -4.67 -0.57
C TYR A 533 -34.57 -3.63 -0.26
N MET A 534 -34.10 -3.60 0.98
CA MET A 534 -32.97 -2.78 1.42
C MET A 534 -32.04 -3.61 2.30
N GLN A 535 -30.84 -3.13 2.60
CA GLN A 535 -29.91 -3.84 3.47
C GLN A 535 -29.84 -3.14 4.83
N VAL A 536 -30.16 -3.84 5.91
CA VAL A 536 -30.10 -3.35 7.30
C VAL A 536 -29.54 -4.38 8.29
N THR A 537 -29.40 -5.65 7.90
CA THR A 537 -29.06 -6.77 8.80
C THR A 537 -27.57 -6.98 9.02
N SER A 538 -26.68 -6.15 8.49
CA SER A 538 -25.23 -6.30 8.69
C SER A 538 -24.45 -4.98 8.83
N PRO A 539 -24.85 -4.10 9.75
CA PRO A 539 -24.27 -2.76 9.93
C PRO A 539 -22.82 -2.77 10.42
N ILE A 540 -22.33 -3.84 11.06
CA ILE A 540 -20.92 -3.92 11.52
C ILE A 540 -19.97 -3.98 10.32
N ARG A 541 -20.43 -4.55 9.20
CA ARG A 541 -19.59 -4.87 8.04
C ARG A 541 -20.05 -4.24 6.72
N ARG A 542 -21.16 -3.52 6.68
CA ARG A 542 -21.65 -2.81 5.49
C ARG A 542 -22.12 -1.40 5.84
N PHE A 543 -21.52 -0.40 5.20
CA PHE A 543 -21.86 1.00 5.42
C PHE A 543 -23.29 1.33 4.95
N VAL A 544 -23.76 0.69 3.86
CA VAL A 544 -25.14 0.85 3.39
C VAL A 544 -26.16 0.49 4.48
N ASP A 545 -25.89 -0.54 5.28
CA ASP A 545 -26.76 -0.95 6.39
C ASP A 545 -26.80 0.10 7.49
N LEU A 546 -25.66 0.73 7.81
CA LEU A 546 -25.62 1.84 8.77
C LEU A 546 -26.42 3.06 8.29
N LEU A 547 -26.29 3.43 7.01
CA LEU A 547 -27.08 4.52 6.40
C LEU A 547 -28.57 4.23 6.46
N CYS A 548 -28.94 3.00 6.10
CA CYS A 548 -30.31 2.51 6.11
C CYS A 548 -30.91 2.45 7.52
N GLN A 549 -30.15 2.01 8.53
CA GLN A 549 -30.59 2.03 9.92
C GLN A 549 -30.85 3.46 10.42
N TRP A 550 -30.01 4.43 10.04
CA TRP A 550 -30.23 5.84 10.39
C TRP A 550 -31.53 6.39 9.80
N GLN A 551 -31.81 6.12 8.52
CA GLN A 551 -33.07 6.55 7.89
C GLN A 551 -34.27 5.81 8.49
N LEU A 552 -34.15 4.52 8.78
CA LEU A 552 -35.21 3.74 9.42
C LEU A 552 -35.51 4.28 10.84
N ARG A 553 -34.48 4.61 11.62
CA ARG A 553 -34.64 5.26 12.94
C ARG A 553 -35.42 6.57 12.82
N HIS A 554 -35.08 7.43 11.86
CA HIS A 554 -35.82 8.68 11.63
C HIS A 554 -37.28 8.42 11.23
N ALA A 555 -37.53 7.40 10.39
CA ALA A 555 -38.87 6.98 10.02
C ALA A 555 -39.71 6.55 11.24
N LEU A 556 -39.14 5.71 12.11
CA LEU A 556 -39.78 5.20 13.33
C LEU A 556 -40.07 6.31 14.34
N GLN A 557 -39.25 7.37 14.36
CA GLN A 557 -39.43 8.54 15.23
C GLN A 557 -40.32 9.64 14.61
N HIS A 558 -40.89 9.40 13.42
CA HIS A 558 -41.65 10.38 12.65
C HIS A 558 -40.90 11.70 12.42
N GLN A 559 -39.59 11.59 12.22
CA GLN A 559 -38.71 12.71 11.92
C GLN A 559 -38.53 12.87 10.40
N GLN A 560 -38.00 14.03 9.98
CA GLN A 560 -37.55 14.21 8.60
C GLN A 560 -36.35 13.30 8.33
N ALA A 561 -36.16 12.91 7.07
CA ALA A 561 -34.98 12.16 6.66
C ALA A 561 -33.69 12.88 7.09
N LEU A 562 -32.78 12.10 7.68
CA LEU A 562 -31.48 12.59 8.12
C LEU A 562 -30.60 12.93 6.91
N PHE A 563 -30.64 12.05 5.90
CA PHE A 563 -29.89 12.19 4.67
C PHE A 563 -30.80 12.55 3.51
N SER A 564 -30.36 13.49 2.68
CA SER A 564 -31.04 13.85 1.43
C SER A 564 -30.88 12.76 0.37
N GLU A 565 -31.81 12.71 -0.60
CA GLU A 565 -31.69 11.83 -1.77
C GLU A 565 -30.35 12.00 -2.50
N GLN A 566 -29.87 13.24 -2.62
CA GLN A 566 -28.61 13.52 -3.30
C GLN A 566 -27.41 12.89 -2.57
N GLN A 567 -27.36 12.97 -1.24
CA GLN A 567 -26.31 12.31 -0.44
C GLN A 567 -26.36 10.79 -0.60
N LEU A 568 -27.56 10.22 -0.51
CA LEU A 568 -27.76 8.78 -0.66
C LEU A 568 -27.39 8.28 -2.07
N MET A 569 -27.65 9.06 -3.13
CA MET A 569 -27.24 8.72 -4.50
C MET A 569 -25.71 8.69 -4.65
N ILE A 570 -25.01 9.64 -4.04
CA ILE A 570 -23.54 9.69 -4.04
C ILE A 570 -22.99 8.44 -3.35
N TRP A 571 -23.45 8.15 -2.12
CA TRP A 571 -23.01 6.96 -1.41
C TRP A 571 -23.38 5.66 -2.13
N ALA A 572 -24.59 5.54 -2.68
CA ALA A 572 -24.96 4.36 -3.47
C ALA A 572 -23.99 4.13 -4.63
N SER A 573 -23.62 5.18 -5.36
CA SER A 573 -22.68 5.11 -6.47
C SER A 573 -21.26 4.74 -6.03
N GLU A 574 -20.77 5.32 -4.94
CA GLU A 574 -19.45 5.01 -4.38
C GLU A 574 -19.36 3.58 -3.84
N ILE A 575 -20.44 3.10 -3.21
CA ILE A 575 -20.54 1.74 -2.70
C ILE A 575 -20.55 0.74 -3.85
N GLU A 576 -21.24 1.03 -4.95
CA GLU A 576 -21.22 0.18 -6.15
C GLU A 576 -19.85 0.15 -6.82
N LEU A 577 -19.14 1.28 -6.90
CA LEU A 577 -17.80 1.35 -7.50
C LEU A 577 -16.77 0.47 -6.76
N ARG A 578 -16.92 0.36 -5.44
CA ARG A 578 -15.99 -0.36 -4.56
C ARG A 578 -16.31 -1.84 -4.38
N ARG A 579 -17.47 -2.27 -4.88
CA ARG A 579 -17.92 -3.66 -4.82
C ARG A 579 -17.38 -4.46 -5.99
#